data_AF-A0A1Z8ND13-F1
#
_entry.id   AF-A0A1Z8ND13-F1
#
_cell.length_a   1.000
_cell.length_b   1.000
_cell.length_c   1.000
_cell.angle_alpha   90.00
_cell.angle_beta   90.00
_cell.angle_gamma   90.00
#
_symmetry.space_group_name_H-M   'P 1'
#
loop_
_entity.id
_entity.type
_entity.pdbx_description
1 polymer ?
#
loop_
_entity_poly.entity_id
_entity_poly.type
_entity_poly.pdbx_seq_one_letter_code
_entity_poly.pdbx_strand_id
1 'polypeptide(L)'
;MASPTAIAAYLTLFLVIGAVFLFVNLFVGRLVRPNDPHAEKKEIYECGEPAIGSSFVQFDLRFYVVALVFIVFDAEVAFLFPAATVFGKQAQLSDARMPLFAESGTAGTEGSAGGAADAVSKGRQKPVLAPAAKGIFKELGMALPVPSNAVGDSEGNANTATLASEQLRQTIDRFTLYVYCATLFFFLVLFVGFAYEWKTGAFDWVRAVTRPRAMEER
;
A
#
# COMPACT_ATOMS: atom_id res chain seq x y z
N MET A 1 -12.42 18.31 -5.25
CA MET A 1 -11.34 17.55 -4.61
C MET A 1 -10.63 18.48 -3.63
N ALA A 2 -10.42 18.08 -2.37
CA ALA A 2 -9.68 18.92 -1.43
C ALA A 2 -8.26 19.14 -1.96
N SER A 3 -7.74 20.38 -1.86
CA SER A 3 -6.35 20.65 -2.25
C SER A 3 -5.41 19.84 -1.34
N PRO A 4 -4.23 19.41 -1.84
CA PRO A 4 -3.23 18.73 -1.00
C PRO A 4 -2.89 19.53 0.26
N THR A 5 -2.88 20.86 0.14
CA THR A 5 -2.68 21.79 1.25
C THR A 5 -3.81 21.74 2.28
N ALA A 6 -5.07 21.61 1.84
CA ALA A 6 -6.21 21.46 2.75
C ALA A 6 -6.16 20.13 3.52
N ILE A 7 -5.79 19.04 2.86
CA ILE A 7 -5.63 17.73 3.53
C ILE A 7 -4.54 17.81 4.60
N ALA A 8 -3.37 18.35 4.26
CA ALA A 8 -2.28 18.54 5.22
C ALA A 8 -2.68 19.45 6.39
N ALA A 9 -3.45 20.51 6.12
CA ALA A 9 -3.96 21.41 7.15
C ALA A 9 -4.90 20.69 8.13
N TYR A 10 -5.84 19.86 7.63
CA TYR A 10 -6.72 19.08 8.50
C TYR A 10 -5.96 18.05 9.36
N LEU A 11 -4.99 17.35 8.78
CA LEU A 11 -4.16 16.39 9.53
C LEU A 11 -3.33 17.09 10.61
N THR A 12 -2.73 18.23 10.28
CA THR A 12 -1.95 19.04 11.22
C THR A 12 -2.83 19.55 12.35
N LEU A 13 -4.00 20.08 12.01
CA LEU A 13 -4.98 20.55 12.99
C LEU A 13 -5.40 19.42 13.95
N PHE A 14 -5.73 18.24 13.42
CA PHE A 14 -6.09 17.08 14.23
C PHE A 14 -4.96 16.67 15.18
N LEU A 15 -3.71 16.60 14.69
CA LEU A 15 -2.55 16.24 15.51
C LEU A 15 -2.31 17.28 16.62
N VAL A 16 -2.40 18.57 16.30
CA VAL A 16 -2.23 19.66 17.26
C VAL A 16 -3.30 19.61 18.33
N ILE A 17 -4.58 19.46 17.95
CA ILE A 17 -5.68 19.37 18.92
C ILE A 17 -5.51 18.13 19.82
N GLY A 18 -5.17 16.98 19.24
CA GLY A 18 -4.92 15.74 20.01
C GLY A 18 -3.76 15.89 21.00
N ALA A 19 -2.67 16.52 20.56
CA ALA A 19 -1.53 16.82 21.44
C ALA A 19 -1.92 17.80 22.55
N VAL A 20 -2.60 18.91 22.23
CA VAL A 20 -3.08 19.88 23.22
C VAL A 20 -4.00 19.19 24.22
N PHE A 21 -4.93 18.34 23.78
CA PHE A 21 -5.80 17.59 24.67
C PHE A 21 -4.99 16.70 25.63
N LEU A 22 -4.02 15.94 25.12
CA LEU A 22 -3.14 15.10 25.95
C LEU A 22 -2.36 15.93 26.98
N PHE A 23 -1.72 17.01 26.54
CA PHE A 23 -0.85 17.82 27.39
C PHE A 23 -1.62 18.66 28.40
N VAL A 24 -2.79 19.21 28.05
CA VAL A 24 -3.64 19.95 29.00
C VAL A 24 -4.13 19.02 30.11
N ASN A 25 -4.56 17.80 29.79
CA ASN A 25 -4.99 16.85 30.82
C ASN A 25 -3.84 16.43 31.74
N LEU A 26 -2.65 16.16 31.20
CA LEU A 26 -1.45 15.88 32.01
C LEU A 26 -1.06 17.10 32.88
N PHE A 27 -1.15 18.31 32.33
CA PHE A 27 -0.84 19.55 33.05
C PHE A 27 -1.82 19.81 34.20
N VAL A 28 -3.13 19.68 33.94
CA VAL A 28 -4.17 19.78 34.97
C VAL A 28 -3.97 18.69 36.03
N GLY A 29 -3.71 17.45 35.62
CA GLY A 29 -3.41 16.35 36.53
C GLY A 29 -2.19 16.64 37.42
N ARG A 30 -1.14 17.25 36.87
CA ARG A 30 0.04 17.67 37.63
C ARG A 30 -0.26 18.84 38.58
N LEU A 31 -1.17 19.75 38.22
CA LEU A 31 -1.53 20.90 39.05
C LEU A 31 -2.47 20.52 40.22
N VAL A 32 -3.43 19.62 39.98
CA VAL A 32 -4.42 19.18 40.98
C VAL A 32 -3.84 18.12 41.93
N ARG A 33 -2.88 17.31 41.47
CA ARG A 33 -2.30 16.21 42.28
C ARG A 33 -1.51 16.76 43.48
N PRO A 34 -1.74 16.22 44.69
CA PRO A 34 -0.88 16.47 45.85
C PRO A 34 0.57 16.07 45.59
N ASN A 35 1.49 17.00 45.76
CA ASN A 35 2.92 16.79 45.55
C ASN A 35 3.62 16.39 46.86
N ASP A 36 3.72 15.09 47.12
CA ASP A 36 4.26 14.54 48.36
C ASP A 36 5.35 13.47 48.09
N PRO A 37 6.57 13.89 47.71
CA PRO A 37 7.65 12.99 47.33
C PRO A 37 8.43 12.48 48.55
N HIS A 38 8.30 11.18 48.85
CA HIS A 38 9.08 10.48 49.89
C HIS A 38 10.06 9.47 49.30
N ALA A 39 11.07 9.06 50.07
CA ALA A 39 12.08 8.09 49.64
C ALA A 39 11.45 6.77 49.17
N GLU A 40 10.57 6.17 49.98
CA GLU A 40 9.88 4.92 49.67
C GLU A 40 9.02 4.99 48.39
N LYS A 41 8.34 6.13 48.13
CA LYS A 41 7.54 6.32 46.90
C LYS A 41 8.40 6.41 45.63
N LYS A 42 9.71 6.63 45.77
CA LYS A 42 10.68 6.73 44.67
C LYS A 42 11.48 5.44 44.49
N GLU A 43 11.34 4.47 45.38
CA GLU A 43 11.97 3.17 45.25
C GLU A 43 11.19 2.30 44.26
N ILE A 44 11.89 1.32 43.68
CA ILE A 44 11.28 0.35 42.77
C ILE A 44 10.34 -0.54 43.60
N TYR A 45 9.14 -0.78 43.08
CA TYR A 45 8.20 -1.67 43.73
C TYR A 45 8.74 -3.10 43.72
N GLU A 46 8.94 -3.65 44.91
CA GLU A 46 9.22 -5.06 45.20
C GLU A 46 8.12 -5.62 46.11
N CYS A 47 8.20 -6.88 46.50
CA CYS A 47 7.24 -7.49 47.43
C CYS A 47 7.56 -7.21 48.93
N GLY A 48 8.21 -6.08 49.24
CA GLY A 48 8.58 -5.65 50.59
C GLY A 48 10.02 -5.97 51.03
N GLU A 49 10.84 -6.53 50.16
CA GLU A 49 12.27 -6.79 50.39
C GLU A 49 13.14 -5.87 49.51
N PRO A 50 14.36 -5.51 49.93
CA PRO A 50 15.27 -4.73 49.10
C PRO A 50 15.67 -5.54 47.85
N ALA A 51 15.68 -4.89 46.69
CA ALA A 51 16.11 -5.52 45.44
C ALA A 51 17.59 -5.94 45.53
N ILE A 52 17.85 -7.24 45.44
CA ILE A 52 19.20 -7.81 45.45
C ILE A 52 19.44 -8.54 44.13
N GLY A 53 20.56 -8.23 43.48
CA GLY A 53 20.98 -8.86 42.24
C GLY A 53 20.84 -7.94 41.02
N SER A 54 21.22 -8.46 39.85
CA SER A 54 21.15 -7.72 38.59
C SER A 54 19.76 -7.84 37.95
N SER A 55 19.24 -6.73 37.43
CA SER A 55 18.03 -6.73 36.59
C SER A 55 18.24 -7.34 35.18
N PHE A 56 19.48 -7.73 34.85
CA PHE A 56 19.81 -8.38 33.59
C PHE A 56 19.54 -9.89 33.67
N VAL A 57 18.45 -10.31 33.04
CA VAL A 57 18.09 -11.72 32.88
C VAL A 57 18.29 -12.16 31.43
N GLN A 58 18.71 -13.41 31.21
CA GLN A 58 18.77 -13.98 29.87
C GLN A 58 17.35 -14.25 29.38
N PHE A 59 16.93 -13.53 28.34
CA PHE A 59 15.66 -13.76 27.68
C PHE A 59 15.79 -14.88 26.64
N ASP A 60 14.70 -15.61 26.44
CA ASP A 60 14.61 -16.62 25.39
C ASP A 60 14.70 -15.96 24.00
N LEU A 61 15.43 -16.55 23.06
CA LEU A 61 15.57 -16.04 21.69
C LEU A 61 14.23 -15.99 20.95
N ARG A 62 13.22 -16.76 21.39
CA ARG A 62 11.88 -16.81 20.78
C ARG A 62 11.20 -15.45 20.68
N PHE A 63 11.41 -14.56 21.65
CA PHE A 63 10.89 -13.18 21.57
C PHE A 63 11.45 -12.42 20.36
N TYR A 64 12.72 -12.65 20.03
CA TYR A 64 13.35 -12.06 18.85
C TYR A 64 12.80 -12.65 17.55
N VAL A 65 12.56 -13.97 17.50
CA VAL A 65 11.99 -14.64 16.31
C VAL A 65 10.60 -14.08 15.98
N VAL A 66 9.74 -13.90 16.99
CA VAL A 66 8.41 -13.29 16.80
C VAL A 66 8.52 -11.86 16.26
N ALA A 67 9.45 -11.06 16.79
CA ALA A 67 9.70 -9.70 16.30
C ALA A 67 10.24 -9.69 14.85
N LEU A 68 11.12 -10.64 14.51
CA LEU A 68 11.67 -10.79 13.16
C LEU A 68 10.56 -11.15 12.16
N VAL A 69 9.71 -12.13 12.48
CA VAL A 69 8.56 -12.52 11.65
C VAL A 69 7.60 -11.34 11.47
N PHE A 70 7.36 -10.55 12.52
CA PHE A 70 6.55 -9.32 12.43
C PHE A 70 7.17 -8.31 11.45
N ILE A 71 8.47 -8.05 11.52
CA ILE A 71 9.16 -7.11 10.61
C ILE A 71 9.10 -7.59 9.16
N VAL A 72 9.33 -8.88 8.93
CA VAL A 72 9.22 -9.46 7.58
C VAL A 72 7.80 -9.30 7.07
N PHE A 73 6.78 -9.68 7.85
CA PHE A 73 5.38 -9.54 7.47
C PHE A 73 4.97 -8.07 7.22
N ASP A 74 5.43 -7.13 8.04
CA ASP A 74 5.15 -5.70 7.87
C ASP A 74 5.74 -5.14 6.57
N ALA A 75 7.01 -5.47 6.30
CA ALA A 75 7.66 -5.12 5.04
C ALA A 75 6.93 -5.73 3.82
N GLU A 76 6.42 -6.95 3.95
CA GLU A 76 5.64 -7.60 2.91
C GLU A 76 4.31 -6.91 2.62
N VAL A 77 3.57 -6.51 3.65
CA VAL A 77 2.32 -5.73 3.49
C VAL A 77 2.60 -4.39 2.81
N ALA A 78 3.75 -3.76 3.09
CA ALA A 78 4.16 -2.54 2.40
C ALA A 78 4.28 -2.74 0.87
N PHE A 79 4.74 -3.92 0.41
CA PHE A 79 4.81 -4.25 -1.03
C PHE A 79 3.45 -4.54 -1.67
N LEU A 80 2.41 -4.85 -0.89
CA LEU A 80 1.06 -5.03 -1.42
C LEU A 80 0.41 -3.70 -1.84
N PHE A 81 0.82 -2.56 -1.29
CA PHE A 81 0.24 -1.26 -1.62
C PHE A 81 0.45 -0.89 -3.10
N PRO A 82 1.68 -0.90 -3.66
CA PRO A 82 1.87 -0.67 -5.09
C PRO A 82 1.07 -1.63 -5.96
N ALA A 83 1.08 -2.93 -5.65
CA ALA A 83 0.32 -3.94 -6.39
C ALA A 83 -1.19 -3.65 -6.38
N ALA A 84 -1.75 -3.29 -5.23
CA ALA A 84 -3.17 -2.95 -5.09
C ALA A 84 -3.55 -1.67 -5.88
N THR A 85 -2.70 -0.65 -5.88
CA THR A 85 -2.97 0.59 -6.63
C THR A 85 -2.90 0.40 -8.14
N VAL A 86 -1.98 -0.43 -8.63
CA VAL A 86 -1.88 -0.78 -10.05
C VAL A 86 -3.09 -1.61 -10.46
N PHE A 87 -3.41 -2.66 -9.68
CA PHE A 87 -4.56 -3.53 -9.94
C PHE A 87 -5.87 -2.75 -10.01
N GLY A 88 -6.11 -1.83 -9.07
CA GLY A 88 -7.32 -1.00 -9.05
C GLY A 88 -7.49 -0.16 -10.33
N LYS A 89 -6.40 0.41 -10.85
CA LYS A 89 -6.41 1.20 -12.10
C LYS A 89 -6.59 0.31 -13.32
N GLN A 90 -6.03 -0.90 -13.32
CA GLN A 90 -6.18 -1.86 -14.42
C GLN A 90 -7.60 -2.42 -14.50
N ALA A 91 -8.22 -2.71 -13.36
CA ALA A 91 -9.61 -3.11 -13.28
C ALA A 91 -10.56 -2.03 -13.84
N GLN A 92 -10.24 -0.75 -13.65
CA GLN A 92 -11.00 0.35 -14.26
C GLN A 92 -10.87 0.36 -15.79
N LEU A 93 -9.65 0.14 -16.32
CA LEU A 93 -9.41 0.08 -17.76
C LEU A 93 -10.01 -1.18 -18.42
N SER A 94 -10.11 -2.29 -17.69
CA SER A 94 -10.72 -3.52 -18.18
C SER A 94 -12.25 -3.52 -18.08
N ASP A 95 -12.87 -2.58 -17.35
CA ASP A 95 -14.33 -2.45 -17.30
C ASP A 95 -14.91 -2.14 -18.68
N ALA A 96 -15.83 -2.98 -19.15
CA ALA A 96 -16.53 -2.81 -20.41
C ALA A 96 -17.34 -1.50 -20.48
N ARG A 97 -17.74 -0.96 -19.32
CA ARG A 97 -18.48 0.31 -19.21
C ARG A 97 -17.61 1.55 -19.46
N MET A 98 -16.29 1.41 -19.39
CA MET A 98 -15.36 2.52 -19.60
C MET A 98 -15.00 2.65 -21.09
N PRO A 99 -15.33 3.77 -21.77
CA PRO A 99 -14.86 4.00 -23.12
C PRO A 99 -13.36 4.31 -23.12
N LEU A 100 -12.57 3.50 -23.84
CA LEU A 100 -11.12 3.68 -23.96
C LEU A 100 -10.75 4.73 -25.02
N PHE A 101 -11.61 4.90 -26.03
CA PHE A 101 -11.45 5.86 -27.11
C PHE A 101 -12.63 6.84 -27.13
N ALA A 102 -12.37 8.08 -27.54
CA ALA A 102 -13.40 9.11 -27.67
C ALA A 102 -14.32 8.81 -28.86
N GLU A 103 -15.63 9.00 -28.68
CA GLU A 103 -16.57 8.99 -29.80
C GLU A 103 -16.31 10.20 -30.71
N SER A 104 -16.45 9.99 -32.02
CA SER A 104 -16.06 10.88 -33.13
C SER A 104 -16.72 12.27 -33.16
N GLY A 105 -17.46 12.67 -32.13
CA GLY A 105 -18.14 13.97 -32.00
C GLY A 105 -17.63 14.90 -30.89
N THR A 106 -16.67 14.50 -30.05
CA THR A 106 -16.29 15.27 -28.85
C THR A 106 -14.85 15.82 -28.83
N ALA A 107 -14.13 15.74 -29.96
CA ALA A 107 -12.81 16.35 -30.11
C ALA A 107 -12.92 17.88 -30.32
N GLY A 108 -13.40 18.59 -29.29
CA GLY A 108 -13.45 20.05 -29.25
C GLY A 108 -12.24 20.65 -28.53
N THR A 109 -11.47 21.43 -29.28
CA THR A 109 -10.86 22.70 -28.83
C THR A 109 -9.54 22.63 -28.04
N GLU A 110 -8.45 22.17 -28.64
CA GLU A 110 -7.12 22.76 -28.38
C GLU A 110 -6.29 22.84 -29.69
N GLY A 111 -6.22 24.06 -30.25
CA GLY A 111 -5.12 24.58 -31.07
C GLY A 111 -4.61 23.80 -32.28
N SER A 112 -5.28 23.94 -33.45
CA SER A 112 -4.61 24.15 -34.75
C SER A 112 -5.68 24.51 -35.80
N ALA A 113 -5.91 25.81 -35.99
CA ALA A 113 -6.77 26.32 -37.04
C ALA A 113 -6.02 26.18 -38.38
N GLY A 114 -6.48 25.28 -39.25
CA GLY A 114 -5.93 25.18 -40.61
C GLY A 114 -6.30 23.94 -41.42
N GLY A 115 -6.73 22.83 -40.80
CA GLY A 115 -6.99 21.58 -41.57
C GLY A 115 -8.09 20.65 -41.03
N ALA A 116 -8.80 21.05 -39.97
CA ALA A 116 -9.75 20.17 -39.26
C ALA A 116 -11.07 19.93 -40.02
N ALA A 117 -11.52 20.88 -40.85
CA ALA A 117 -12.80 20.78 -41.56
C ALA A 117 -12.79 19.73 -42.68
N ASP A 118 -11.66 19.55 -43.38
CA ASP A 118 -11.51 18.57 -44.46
C ASP A 118 -11.33 17.12 -43.98
N ALA A 119 -10.95 16.92 -42.71
CA ALA A 119 -10.75 15.60 -42.12
C ALA A 119 -12.07 14.96 -41.63
N VAL A 120 -13.00 15.78 -41.15
CA VAL A 120 -14.36 15.35 -40.73
C VAL A 120 -15.20 14.93 -41.94
N SER A 121 -15.01 15.60 -43.08
CA SER A 121 -15.66 15.25 -44.36
C SER A 121 -15.18 13.93 -44.98
N LYS A 122 -14.04 13.36 -44.54
CA LYS A 122 -13.40 12.19 -45.16
C LYS A 122 -13.22 10.97 -44.24
N GLY A 123 -13.92 10.89 -43.10
CA GLY A 123 -13.87 9.70 -42.22
C GLY A 123 -12.46 9.31 -41.74
N ARG A 124 -11.51 10.27 -41.74
CA ARG A 124 -10.08 10.02 -41.53
C ARG A 124 -9.63 10.39 -40.10
N GLN A 125 -10.44 10.05 -39.11
CA GLN A 125 -10.07 10.29 -37.71
C GLN A 125 -9.35 9.08 -37.12
N LYS A 126 -8.09 9.30 -36.70
CA LYS A 126 -7.34 8.32 -35.91
C LYS A 126 -8.02 8.14 -34.55
N PRO A 127 -8.14 6.91 -34.00
CA PRO A 127 -8.75 6.70 -32.70
C PRO A 127 -7.92 7.41 -31.61
N VAL A 128 -8.55 8.37 -30.92
CA VAL A 128 -7.95 9.14 -29.82
C VAL A 128 -8.42 8.55 -28.50
N LEU A 129 -7.51 8.37 -27.53
CA LEU A 129 -7.89 7.89 -26.19
C LEU A 129 -8.87 8.86 -25.51
N ALA A 130 -9.85 8.30 -24.82
CA ALA A 130 -10.74 9.08 -23.95
C ALA A 130 -9.92 9.79 -22.85
N PRO A 131 -10.30 11.01 -22.42
CA PRO A 131 -9.57 11.77 -21.41
C PRO A 131 -9.36 10.99 -20.10
N ALA A 132 -10.38 10.22 -19.68
CA ALA A 132 -10.30 9.37 -18.49
C ALA A 132 -9.27 8.24 -18.64
N ALA A 133 -9.27 7.53 -19.76
CA ALA A 133 -8.29 6.48 -20.03
C ALA A 133 -6.87 7.05 -20.11
N LYS A 134 -6.69 8.18 -20.80
CA LYS A 134 -5.41 8.90 -20.89
C LYS A 134 -4.86 9.28 -19.52
N GLY A 135 -5.72 9.72 -18.59
CA GLY A 135 -5.36 10.00 -17.20
C GLY A 135 -4.80 8.77 -16.48
N ILE A 136 -5.51 7.64 -16.58
CA ILE A 136 -5.08 6.39 -15.94
C ILE A 136 -3.75 5.87 -16.50
N PHE A 137 -3.56 5.89 -17.83
CA PHE A 137 -2.27 5.50 -18.45
C PHE A 137 -1.12 6.38 -17.96
N LYS A 138 -1.34 7.69 -17.84
CA LYS A 138 -0.35 8.63 -17.30
C LYS A 138 0.00 8.31 -15.84
N GLU A 139 -0.99 8.01 -15.02
CA GLU A 139 -0.79 7.64 -13.61
C GLU A 139 -0.10 6.29 -13.43
N LEU A 140 -0.34 5.34 -14.36
CA LEU A 140 0.36 4.06 -14.41
C LEU A 140 1.79 4.18 -14.99
N GLY A 141 2.19 5.38 -15.43
CA GLY A 141 3.48 5.60 -16.09
C GLY A 141 3.65 4.85 -17.40
N MET A 142 2.55 4.36 -17.99
CA MET A 142 2.58 3.60 -19.23
C MET A 142 2.61 4.53 -20.44
N ALA A 143 3.39 4.14 -21.46
CA ALA A 143 3.31 4.79 -22.76
C ALA A 143 1.88 4.64 -23.30
N LEU A 144 1.34 5.73 -23.85
CA LEU A 144 0.00 5.74 -24.42
C LEU A 144 -0.05 4.72 -25.57
N PRO A 145 -0.91 3.69 -25.48
CA PRO A 145 -1.01 2.69 -26.54
C PRO A 145 -1.65 3.36 -27.75
N VAL A 146 -0.84 3.76 -28.72
CA VAL A 146 -1.32 4.09 -30.07
C VAL A 146 -1.20 2.80 -30.87
N PRO A 147 -2.31 2.19 -31.33
CA PRO A 147 -2.23 0.98 -32.14
C PRO A 147 -1.46 1.30 -33.44
N SER A 148 -0.21 0.84 -33.52
CA SER A 148 0.66 0.95 -34.71
C SER A 148 -0.05 0.38 -35.95
N ASN A 149 -0.85 -0.67 -35.73
CA ASN A 149 -1.47 -1.47 -36.78
C ASN A 149 -2.84 -0.90 -37.22
N ALA A 150 -3.43 0.04 -36.47
CA ALA A 150 -4.59 0.81 -36.93
C ALA A 150 -4.16 2.07 -37.73
N VAL A 151 -2.84 2.28 -37.86
CA VAL A 151 -2.22 3.33 -38.68
C VAL A 151 -1.59 2.71 -39.93
N GLY A 152 -2.17 1.62 -40.44
CA GLY A 152 -1.94 1.18 -41.81
C GLY A 152 -3.14 1.59 -42.64
N ASP A 153 -3.03 2.71 -43.38
CA ASP A 153 -3.80 3.18 -44.55
C ASP A 153 -5.34 3.02 -44.56
N SER A 154 -5.93 2.55 -43.47
CA SER A 154 -7.31 2.12 -43.38
C SER A 154 -8.13 3.29 -42.86
N GLU A 155 -9.07 3.70 -43.70
CA GLU A 155 -10.10 4.69 -43.38
C GLU A 155 -10.68 4.42 -41.99
N GLY A 156 -10.88 5.49 -41.20
CA GLY A 156 -11.31 5.45 -39.81
C GLY A 156 -12.73 4.90 -39.65
N ASN A 157 -12.87 3.60 -39.81
CA ASN A 157 -14.08 2.83 -39.60
C ASN A 157 -14.23 2.56 -38.09
N ALA A 158 -15.46 2.64 -37.55
CA ALA A 158 -15.82 2.24 -36.19
C ALA A 158 -15.20 0.88 -35.75
N ASN A 159 -15.03 -0.05 -36.69
CA ASN A 159 -14.40 -1.36 -36.48
C ASN A 159 -12.91 -1.27 -36.07
N THR A 160 -12.19 -0.21 -36.46
CA THR A 160 -10.77 -0.04 -36.09
C THR A 160 -10.60 0.37 -34.62
N ALA A 161 -11.51 1.22 -34.11
CA ALA A 161 -11.50 1.63 -32.71
C ALA A 161 -11.93 0.49 -31.77
N THR A 162 -12.89 -0.34 -32.20
CA THR A 162 -13.32 -1.52 -31.44
C THR A 162 -12.21 -2.56 -31.36
N LEU A 163 -11.57 -2.91 -32.47
CA LEU A 163 -10.44 -3.86 -32.49
C LEU A 163 -9.24 -3.38 -31.66
N ALA A 164 -8.91 -2.08 -31.74
CA ALA A 164 -7.86 -1.50 -30.90
C ALA A 164 -8.19 -1.59 -29.41
N SER A 165 -9.47 -1.41 -29.04
CA SER A 165 -9.92 -1.51 -27.64
C SER A 165 -9.87 -2.95 -27.12
N GLU A 166 -10.22 -3.93 -27.96
CA GLU A 166 -10.13 -5.35 -27.62
C GLU A 166 -8.67 -5.79 -27.41
N GLN A 167 -7.76 -5.41 -28.30
CA GLN A 167 -6.34 -5.73 -28.17
C GLN A 167 -5.72 -5.11 -26.90
N LEU A 168 -6.10 -3.87 -26.58
CA LEU A 168 -5.65 -3.21 -25.38
C LEU A 168 -6.21 -3.89 -24.11
N ARG A 169 -7.49 -4.26 -24.10
CA ARG A 169 -8.11 -5.01 -23.00
C ARG A 169 -7.44 -6.36 -22.79
N GLN A 170 -7.18 -7.12 -23.86
CA GLN A 170 -6.45 -8.38 -23.76
C GLN A 170 -5.04 -8.20 -23.18
N THR A 171 -4.36 -7.11 -23.53
CA THR A 171 -3.03 -6.81 -22.98
C THR A 171 -3.10 -6.47 -21.49
N ILE A 172 -4.09 -5.66 -21.10
CA ILE A 172 -4.35 -5.31 -19.69
C ILE A 172 -4.72 -6.56 -18.88
N ASP A 173 -5.57 -7.44 -19.39
CA ASP A 173 -5.99 -8.67 -18.70
C ASP A 173 -4.82 -9.63 -18.49
N ARG A 174 -3.95 -9.80 -19.50
CA ARG A 174 -2.74 -10.62 -19.38
C ARG A 174 -1.78 -10.05 -18.33
N PHE A 175 -1.60 -8.74 -18.29
CA PHE A 175 -0.79 -8.10 -17.27
C PHE A 175 -1.42 -8.22 -15.88
N THR A 176 -2.74 -8.07 -15.78
CA THR A 176 -3.48 -8.22 -14.53
C THR A 176 -3.28 -9.61 -13.94
N LEU A 177 -3.36 -10.66 -14.77
CA LEU A 177 -3.06 -12.03 -14.36
C LEU A 177 -1.61 -12.18 -13.88
N TYR A 178 -0.64 -11.55 -14.54
CA TYR A 178 0.76 -11.56 -14.11
C TYR A 178 0.93 -10.94 -12.72
N VAL A 179 0.37 -9.76 -12.46
CA VAL A 179 0.44 -9.09 -11.16
C VAL A 179 -0.20 -9.95 -10.07
N TYR A 180 -1.34 -10.57 -10.37
CA TYR A 180 -2.02 -11.49 -9.45
C TYR A 180 -1.15 -12.70 -9.11
N CYS A 181 -0.59 -13.37 -10.12
CA CYS A 181 0.32 -14.50 -9.92
C CYS A 181 1.58 -14.12 -9.14
N ALA A 182 2.17 -12.96 -9.43
CA ALA A 182 3.33 -12.45 -8.70
C ALA A 182 3.00 -12.18 -7.23
N THR A 183 1.82 -11.61 -6.96
CA THR A 183 1.33 -11.37 -5.60
C THR A 183 1.08 -12.68 -4.85
N LEU A 184 0.44 -13.67 -5.49
CA LEU A 184 0.25 -15.00 -4.90
C LEU A 184 1.56 -15.73 -4.63
N PHE A 185 2.53 -15.63 -5.55
CA PHE A 185 3.85 -16.20 -5.35
C PHE A 185 4.53 -15.58 -4.11
N PHE A 186 4.41 -14.27 -3.94
CA PHE A 186 4.93 -13.57 -2.77
C PHE A 186 4.28 -14.09 -1.47
N PHE A 187 2.95 -14.22 -1.43
CA PHE A 187 2.25 -14.82 -0.29
C PHE A 187 2.66 -16.28 -0.02
N LEU A 188 2.94 -17.05 -1.06
CA LEU A 188 3.39 -18.44 -0.90
C LEU A 188 4.74 -18.49 -0.19
N VAL A 189 5.68 -17.63 -0.57
CA VAL A 189 6.99 -17.53 0.09
C VAL A 189 6.83 -17.18 1.57
N LEU A 190 5.98 -16.20 1.90
CA LEU A 190 5.63 -15.84 3.28
C LEU A 190 5.07 -17.05 4.03
N PHE A 191 4.05 -17.70 3.47
CA PHE A 191 3.38 -18.82 4.11
C PHE A 191 4.34 -19.98 4.38
N VAL A 192 5.26 -20.25 3.46
CA VAL A 192 6.33 -21.25 3.66
C VAL A 192 7.28 -20.82 4.78
N GLY A 193 7.72 -19.57 4.82
CA GLY A 193 8.57 -19.04 5.89
C GLY A 193 7.89 -19.10 7.25
N PHE A 194 6.63 -18.71 7.32
CA PHE A 194 5.81 -18.80 8.54
C PHE A 194 5.61 -20.25 8.97
N ALA A 195 5.29 -21.17 8.05
CA ALA A 195 5.14 -22.59 8.34
C ALA A 195 6.46 -23.22 8.81
N TYR A 196 7.60 -22.77 8.29
CA TYR A 196 8.92 -23.18 8.74
C TYR A 196 9.14 -22.78 10.21
N GLU A 197 8.92 -21.50 10.56
CA GLU A 197 9.05 -21.01 11.94
C GLU A 197 8.06 -21.66 12.91
N TRP A 198 6.87 -21.99 12.42
CA TRP A 198 5.91 -22.75 13.20
C TRP A 198 6.42 -24.16 13.51
N LYS A 199 6.98 -24.83 12.50
CA LYS A 199 7.53 -26.19 12.64
C LYS A 199 8.78 -26.22 13.52
N THR A 200 9.62 -25.18 13.51
CA THR A 200 10.81 -25.09 14.37
C THR A 200 10.47 -24.89 15.85
N GLY A 201 9.20 -24.64 16.17
CA GLY A 201 8.75 -24.42 17.55
C GLY A 201 9.08 -23.02 18.07
N ALA A 202 9.23 -22.03 17.17
CA ALA A 202 9.43 -20.63 17.56
C ALA A 202 8.32 -20.11 18.49
N PHE A 203 7.12 -20.69 18.39
CA PHE A 203 5.95 -20.34 19.19
C PHE A 203 5.70 -21.26 20.39
N ASP A 204 6.59 -22.22 20.70
CA ASP A 204 6.41 -23.16 21.81
C ASP A 204 6.92 -22.56 23.13
N TRP A 205 6.06 -21.85 23.86
CA TRP A 205 6.42 -21.14 25.10
C TRP A 205 6.65 -22.05 26.33
N VAL A 206 6.21 -23.30 26.29
CA VAL A 206 6.16 -24.19 27.47
C VAL A 206 7.51 -24.83 27.84
N ARG A 207 8.52 -24.78 26.95
CA ARG A 207 9.81 -25.49 27.14
C ARG A 207 10.92 -24.70 27.85
N ALA A 208 10.70 -23.45 28.22
CA ALA A 208 11.77 -22.56 28.68
C ALA A 208 12.21 -22.74 30.16
N VAL A 209 11.57 -23.61 30.96
CA VAL A 209 11.81 -23.63 32.42
C VAL A 209 12.45 -24.92 32.97
N THR A 210 12.80 -25.91 32.14
CA THR A 210 13.41 -27.16 32.65
C THR A 210 14.86 -27.34 32.20
N ARG A 211 15.77 -26.65 32.89
CA ARG A 211 17.08 -27.25 33.18
C ARG A 211 17.13 -27.56 34.67
N PRO A 212 17.23 -28.83 35.09
CA PRO A 212 17.72 -29.12 36.44
C PRO A 212 19.11 -28.49 36.52
N ARG A 213 19.31 -27.57 37.47
CA ARG A 213 20.66 -27.20 37.87
C ARG A 213 21.31 -28.50 38.32
N ALA A 214 22.24 -29.02 37.51
CA ALA A 214 23.12 -30.07 37.97
C ALA A 214 23.76 -29.53 39.24
N MET A 215 23.50 -30.22 40.35
CA MET A 215 24.04 -29.92 41.66
C MET A 215 25.55 -29.92 41.51
N GLU A 216 26.13 -28.72 41.42
CA GLU A 216 27.57 -28.53 41.54
C GLU A 216 27.89 -28.61 43.04
N GLU A 217 27.84 -29.84 43.54
CA GLU A 217 28.46 -30.20 44.81
C GLU A 217 29.98 -30.23 44.61
N ARG A 218 30.66 -29.22 45.13
CA ARG A 218 31.99 -29.37 45.73
C ARG A 218 32.29 -28.28 46.74
#